data_AF-A0A0M3IWE3-F1
#
_entry.id   AF-A0A0M3IWE3-F1
#
_cell.length_a   1.000
_cell.length_b   1.000
_cell.length_c   1.000
_cell.angle_alpha   90.00
_cell.angle_beta   90.00
_cell.angle_gamma   90.00
#
_symmetry.space_group_name_H-M   'P 1'
#
loop_
_entity.id
_entity.type
_entity.pdbx_description
1 polymer ?
#
loop_
_entity_poly.entity_id
_entity_poly.type
_entity_poly.pdbx_seq_one_letter_code
_entity_poly.pdbx_strand_id
1 'polypeptide(L)'
;MCGVDIVLQRPGPGELPFFDHSLRCLFDLLTVDKFLRLFTCFLLEHQILLCSKTLSRLMIVAESLCALAFPFRWQLTYVPILPYSQLKFMEAPVPYIMGLCYEDVIPEQIFQAYIAALSRLMIVAESLCALAFPFRWQLTYVPILPYSQLKFMEAPVPYIMGLCYEDVIPEQIFQSNVCVLDIDTGELDMPEDVPMLPDRTEFAREVASVLIRFEDHLLENEEDIVKKREVGVIGTRRKEEWSSKRMSRSFDDEVISGI
;
A
#
# COMPACT_ATOMS: atom_id res chain seq x y z
N MET A 1 -51.36 20.93 25.29
CA MET A 1 -50.54 20.13 24.37
C MET A 1 -49.93 21.11 23.38
N CYS A 2 -48.66 21.52 23.56
CA CYS A 2 -47.98 22.34 22.57
C CYS A 2 -47.57 21.44 21.40
N GLY A 3 -48.21 21.61 20.25
CA GLY A 3 -47.76 21.00 19.00
C GLY A 3 -46.43 21.64 18.60
N VAL A 4 -45.37 20.84 18.56
CA VAL A 4 -44.13 21.26 17.93
C VAL A 4 -44.32 21.05 16.43
N ASP A 5 -44.27 22.13 15.66
CA ASP A 5 -44.25 22.02 14.19
C ASP A 5 -42.94 21.34 13.78
N ILE A 6 -43.04 20.07 13.35
CA ILE A 6 -41.92 19.33 12.77
C ILE A 6 -41.78 19.80 11.32
N VAL A 7 -40.79 20.66 11.07
CA VAL A 7 -40.44 21.09 9.71
C VAL A 7 -39.48 20.07 9.11
N LEU A 8 -39.95 19.35 8.07
CA LEU A 8 -39.12 18.47 7.26
C LEU A 8 -38.58 19.25 6.06
N GLN A 9 -37.29 19.58 6.06
CA GLN A 9 -36.63 20.29 4.96
C GLN A 9 -35.35 19.56 4.53
N ARG A 10 -35.10 19.54 3.22
CA ARG A 10 -33.84 19.07 2.63
C ARG A 10 -32.73 20.10 2.90
N PRO A 11 -31.52 19.71 3.33
CA PRO A 11 -30.41 20.63 3.53
C PRO A 11 -30.19 21.55 2.32
N GLY A 12 -29.90 22.82 2.58
CA GLY A 12 -29.67 23.82 1.56
C GLY A 12 -28.41 23.53 0.72
N PRO A 13 -28.26 24.11 -0.48
CA PRO A 13 -27.14 23.84 -1.39
C PRO A 13 -25.75 24.28 -0.87
N GLY A 14 -25.68 25.06 0.21
CA GLY A 14 -24.44 25.44 0.90
C GLY A 14 -24.29 24.83 2.29
N GLU A 15 -25.20 23.94 2.67
CA GLU A 15 -25.14 23.21 3.93
C GLU A 15 -24.50 21.84 3.70
N LEU A 16 -23.79 21.33 4.70
CA LEU A 16 -23.29 19.96 4.64
C LEU A 16 -24.49 19.00 4.49
N PRO A 17 -24.33 17.90 3.73
CA PRO A 17 -25.36 16.88 3.65
C PRO A 17 -25.74 16.40 5.05
N PHE A 18 -27.02 16.06 5.23
CA PHE A 18 -27.52 15.56 6.50
C PHE A 18 -26.71 14.32 6.89
N PHE A 19 -26.01 14.42 8.02
CA PHE A 19 -25.24 13.32 8.59
C PHE A 19 -25.89 12.96 9.91
N ASP A 20 -26.38 11.73 10.03
CA ASP A 20 -27.14 11.23 11.18
C ASP A 20 -26.32 11.19 12.48
N HIS A 21 -25.01 11.41 12.40
CA HIS A 21 -24.08 11.36 13.52
C HIS A 21 -23.34 12.70 13.70
N SER A 22 -22.97 13.02 14.94
CA SER A 22 -22.14 14.19 15.18
C SER A 22 -20.72 13.96 14.66
N LEU A 23 -20.22 14.86 13.81
CA LEU A 23 -18.80 14.87 13.40
C LEU A 23 -17.85 14.98 14.59
N ARG A 24 -18.33 15.42 15.77
CA ARG A 24 -17.54 15.40 17.00
C ARG A 24 -17.06 13.99 17.34
N CYS A 25 -17.88 12.97 17.10
CA CYS A 25 -17.52 11.58 17.33
C CYS A 25 -16.33 11.13 16.48
N LEU A 26 -16.11 11.72 15.29
CA LEU A 26 -14.91 11.48 14.49
C LEU A 26 -13.66 12.00 15.20
N PHE A 27 -13.71 13.23 15.72
CA PHE A 27 -12.58 13.88 16.39
C PHE A 27 -12.34 13.38 17.82
N ASP A 28 -13.33 12.72 18.42
CA ASP A 28 -13.12 11.92 19.64
C ASP A 28 -12.33 10.62 19.34
N LEU A 29 -12.34 10.13 18.10
CA LEU A 29 -11.61 8.93 17.65
C LEU A 29 -10.24 9.24 17.02
N LEU A 30 -10.13 10.37 16.30
CA LEU A 30 -8.96 10.75 15.51
C LEU A 30 -8.51 12.17 15.87
N THR A 31 -7.20 12.35 16.03
CA THR A 31 -6.63 13.71 16.12
C THR A 31 -6.76 14.41 14.77
N VAL A 32 -6.82 15.75 14.79
CA VAL A 32 -6.96 16.56 13.57
C VAL A 32 -5.84 16.27 12.55
N ASP A 33 -4.59 16.08 12.99
CA ASP A 33 -3.48 15.72 12.10
C ASP A 33 -3.70 14.38 11.39
N LYS A 34 -4.14 13.34 12.13
CA LYS A 34 -4.44 12.02 11.56
C LYS A 34 -5.62 12.08 10.60
N PHE A 35 -6.64 12.86 10.95
CA PHE A 35 -7.78 13.12 10.06
C PHE A 35 -7.32 13.78 8.75
N LEU A 36 -6.49 14.83 8.81
CA LEU A 36 -6.00 15.50 7.60
C LEU A 36 -5.22 14.56 6.68
N ARG A 37 -4.36 13.69 7.23
CA ARG A 37 -3.64 12.66 6.46
C ARG A 37 -4.60 11.65 5.83
N LEU A 38 -5.55 11.13 6.61
CA LEU A 38 -6.56 10.20 6.13
C LEU A 38 -7.43 10.82 5.03
N PHE A 39 -7.86 12.06 5.23
CA PHE A 39 -8.67 12.80 4.27
C PHE A 39 -7.87 13.14 3.01
N THR A 40 -6.56 13.38 3.12
CA THR A 40 -5.67 13.49 1.96
C THR A 40 -5.64 12.18 1.18
N CYS A 41 -5.48 11.02 1.85
CA CYS A 41 -5.55 9.71 1.19
C CYS A 41 -6.91 9.47 0.52
N PHE A 42 -7.99 9.96 1.12
CA PHE A 42 -9.34 9.91 0.54
C PHE A 42 -9.41 10.78 -0.73
N LEU A 43 -8.94 12.03 -0.70
CA LEU A 43 -8.97 12.89 -1.88
C LEU A 43 -8.06 12.40 -3.01
N LEU A 44 -7.00 11.66 -2.69
CA LEU A 44 -6.08 11.05 -3.65
C LEU A 44 -6.54 9.68 -4.17
N GLU A 45 -7.73 9.22 -3.76
CA GLU A 45 -8.25 7.90 -4.13
C GLU A 45 -7.22 6.78 -3.82
N HIS A 46 -6.66 6.77 -2.62
CA HIS A 46 -5.86 5.65 -2.14
C HIS A 46 -6.74 4.51 -1.59
N GLN A 47 -6.16 3.31 -1.49
CA GLN A 47 -6.78 2.20 -0.77
C GLN A 47 -6.79 2.49 0.73
N ILE A 48 -7.98 2.67 1.30
CA ILE A 48 -8.20 3.01 2.71
C ILE A 48 -8.85 1.83 3.40
N LEU A 49 -8.12 1.25 4.35
CA LEU A 49 -8.63 0.25 5.27
C LEU A 49 -8.81 0.87 6.65
N LEU A 50 -10.05 0.87 7.15
CA LEU A 50 -10.40 1.29 8.50
C LEU A 50 -10.47 0.05 9.38
N CYS A 51 -9.85 0.07 10.56
CA CYS A 51 -9.89 -1.06 11.48
C CYS A 51 -10.44 -0.64 12.85
N SER A 52 -11.34 -1.44 13.42
CA SER A 52 -11.89 -1.18 14.75
C SER A 52 -12.43 -2.44 15.41
N LYS A 53 -12.52 -2.44 16.75
CA LYS A 53 -13.25 -3.48 17.50
C LYS A 53 -14.77 -3.28 17.49
N THR A 54 -15.23 -2.14 16.97
CA THR A 54 -16.64 -1.73 17.04
C THR A 54 -17.09 -1.24 15.68
N LEU A 55 -18.12 -1.89 15.13
CA LEU A 55 -18.72 -1.55 13.84
C LEU A 55 -19.17 -0.09 13.76
N SER A 56 -19.74 0.44 14.84
CA SER A 56 -20.19 1.84 14.90
C SER A 56 -19.06 2.83 14.63
N ARG A 57 -17.83 2.56 15.06
CA ARG A 57 -16.68 3.44 14.84
C ARG A 57 -16.24 3.44 13.38
N LEU A 58 -16.26 2.27 12.73
CA LEU A 58 -15.96 2.14 11.30
C LEU A 58 -16.94 2.96 10.47
N MET A 59 -18.24 2.80 10.75
CA MET A 59 -19.31 3.55 10.09
C MET A 59 -19.17 5.06 10.29
N ILE A 60 -18.95 5.52 11.54
CA ILE A 60 -18.78 6.95 11.83
C ILE A 60 -17.63 7.53 11.02
N VAL A 61 -16.47 6.86 10.97
CA VAL A 61 -15.32 7.36 10.23
C VAL A 61 -15.58 7.36 8.73
N ALA A 62 -16.06 6.26 8.16
CA ALA A 62 -16.29 6.11 6.73
C ALA A 62 -17.34 7.12 6.22
N GLU A 63 -18.47 7.23 6.90
CA GLU A 63 -19.53 8.15 6.51
C GLU A 63 -19.14 9.62 6.73
N SER A 64 -18.34 9.92 7.78
CA SER A 64 -17.83 11.28 7.97
C SER A 64 -16.89 11.71 6.85
N LEU A 65 -16.06 10.80 6.31
CA LEU A 65 -15.22 11.09 5.15
C LEU A 65 -16.08 11.43 3.93
N CYS A 66 -17.11 10.62 3.65
CA CYS A 66 -18.04 10.87 2.56
C CYS A 66 -18.84 12.18 2.73
N ALA A 67 -19.29 12.50 3.94
CA ALA A 67 -20.03 13.72 4.23
C ALA A 67 -19.15 14.97 4.09
N LEU A 68 -17.90 14.91 4.56
CA LEU A 68 -16.93 16.02 4.49
C LEU A 68 -16.36 16.22 3.07
N ALA A 69 -16.46 15.21 2.21
CA ALA A 69 -16.05 15.31 0.82
C ALA A 69 -16.98 16.20 -0.04
N PHE A 70 -18.15 16.60 0.48
CA PHE A 70 -19.09 17.45 -0.25
C PHE A 70 -18.39 18.68 -0.87
N PRO A 71 -18.66 19.00 -2.16
CA PRO A 71 -19.69 18.43 -3.04
C PRO A 71 -19.27 17.15 -3.79
N PHE A 72 -18.06 16.67 -3.57
CA PHE A 72 -17.57 15.43 -4.18
C PHE A 72 -18.19 14.20 -3.52
N ARG A 73 -18.29 13.12 -4.29
CA ARG A 73 -18.75 11.82 -3.84
C ARG A 73 -17.66 10.81 -4.13
N TRP A 74 -17.47 9.87 -3.21
CA TRP A 74 -16.64 8.71 -3.46
C TRP A 74 -17.31 7.82 -4.51
N GLN A 75 -16.63 7.55 -5.62
CA GLN A 75 -17.19 6.80 -6.76
C GLN A 75 -16.66 5.37 -6.86
N LEU A 76 -15.68 5.02 -6.02
CA LEU A 76 -14.98 3.73 -6.06
C LEU A 76 -15.58 2.76 -5.02
N THR A 77 -14.95 1.60 -4.85
CA THR A 77 -15.44 0.55 -3.96
C THR A 77 -15.59 1.08 -2.52
N TYR A 78 -16.78 0.95 -1.95
CA TYR A 78 -17.12 1.40 -0.60
C TYR A 78 -17.79 0.27 0.18
N VAL A 79 -17.07 -0.29 1.16
CA VAL A 79 -17.52 -1.41 2.01
C VAL A 79 -17.15 -1.09 3.47
N PRO A 80 -17.87 -0.18 4.14
CA PRO A 80 -17.49 0.32 5.47
C PRO A 80 -17.50 -0.76 6.57
N ILE A 81 -18.11 -1.92 6.31
CA ILE A 81 -18.01 -3.13 7.11
C ILE A 81 -17.78 -4.31 6.16
N LEU A 82 -16.57 -4.85 6.15
CA LEU A 82 -16.17 -6.02 5.37
C LEU A 82 -16.25 -7.27 6.24
N PRO A 83 -17.09 -8.26 5.90
CA PRO A 83 -17.11 -9.55 6.58
C PRO A 83 -15.79 -10.31 6.39
N TYR A 84 -15.39 -11.10 7.40
CA TYR A 84 -14.18 -11.93 7.34
C TYR A 84 -14.16 -12.91 6.15
N SER A 85 -15.32 -13.46 5.75
CA SER A 85 -15.45 -14.33 4.59
C SER A 85 -15.15 -13.65 3.25
N GLN A 86 -14.96 -12.33 3.25
CA GLN A 86 -14.81 -11.49 2.06
C GLN A 86 -13.47 -10.73 2.04
N LEU A 87 -12.50 -11.12 2.87
CA LEU A 87 -11.16 -10.49 2.92
C LEU A 87 -10.45 -10.44 1.56
N LYS A 88 -10.72 -11.39 0.66
CA LYS A 88 -10.22 -11.41 -0.73
C LYS A 88 -10.46 -10.11 -1.51
N PHE A 89 -11.43 -9.28 -1.14
CA PHE A 89 -11.64 -8.00 -1.82
C PHE A 89 -10.60 -6.94 -1.48
N MET A 90 -9.82 -7.12 -0.41
CA MET A 90 -8.70 -6.23 -0.08
C MET A 90 -7.56 -6.33 -1.09
N GLU A 91 -7.50 -7.42 -1.86
CA GLU A 91 -6.53 -7.67 -2.94
C GLU A 91 -6.84 -6.86 -4.21
N ALA A 92 -7.98 -6.17 -4.25
CA ALA A 92 -8.39 -5.45 -5.44
C ALA A 92 -7.36 -4.36 -5.79
N PRO A 93 -6.86 -4.30 -7.05
CA PRO A 93 -5.86 -3.31 -7.47
C PRO A 93 -6.46 -1.90 -7.63
N VAL A 94 -7.77 -1.75 -7.40
CA VAL A 94 -8.50 -0.48 -7.48
C VAL A 94 -8.56 0.18 -6.09
N PRO A 95 -8.70 1.51 -6.01
CA PRO A 95 -8.90 2.15 -4.72
C PRO A 95 -10.24 1.76 -4.09
N TYR A 96 -10.24 1.73 -2.76
CA TYR A 96 -11.39 1.33 -1.98
C TYR A 96 -11.40 2.02 -0.62
N ILE A 97 -12.57 2.06 0.00
CA ILE A 97 -12.74 2.30 1.44
C ILE A 97 -13.38 1.05 2.01
N MET A 98 -12.64 0.33 2.85
CA MET A 98 -13.15 -0.88 3.51
C MET A 98 -12.97 -0.78 5.02
N GLY A 99 -13.89 -1.37 5.79
CA GLY A 99 -13.77 -1.42 7.26
C GLY A 99 -13.68 -2.83 7.80
N LEU A 100 -12.61 -3.17 8.50
CA LEU A 100 -12.41 -4.47 9.14
C LEU A 100 -12.72 -4.40 10.64
N CYS A 101 -13.67 -5.22 11.07
CA CYS A 101 -13.96 -5.41 12.49
C CYS A 101 -13.14 -6.56 13.04
N TYR A 102 -12.39 -6.35 14.12
CA TYR A 102 -11.58 -7.41 14.75
C TYR A 102 -11.93 -7.60 16.23
N GLU A 103 -11.92 -8.84 16.71
CA GLU A 103 -12.29 -9.14 18.10
C GLU A 103 -11.10 -8.98 19.07
N ASP A 104 -9.96 -9.60 18.80
CA ASP A 104 -8.83 -9.61 19.76
C ASP A 104 -7.59 -8.84 19.28
N VAL A 105 -7.02 -9.26 18.16
CA VAL A 105 -5.77 -8.71 17.58
C VAL A 105 -5.91 -8.75 16.06
N ILE A 106 -5.63 -7.64 15.36
CA ILE A 106 -5.31 -7.72 13.94
C ILE A 106 -3.91 -8.35 13.92
N PRO A 107 -3.71 -9.57 13.39
CA PRO A 107 -2.37 -10.14 13.37
C PRO A 107 -1.58 -9.31 12.36
N GLU A 108 -0.87 -8.30 12.84
CA GLU A 108 -0.04 -7.41 12.04
C GLU A 108 1.00 -8.23 11.27
N GLN A 109 1.42 -9.38 11.82
CA GLN A 109 2.23 -10.37 11.12
C GLN A 109 1.53 -11.01 9.92
N ILE A 110 0.24 -11.37 10.01
CA ILE A 110 -0.48 -11.97 8.88
C ILE A 110 -0.69 -10.90 7.80
N PHE A 111 -1.06 -9.69 8.17
CA PHE A 111 -1.24 -8.61 7.19
C PHE A 111 0.07 -8.22 6.50
N GLN A 112 1.16 -8.07 7.25
CA GLN A 112 2.49 -7.79 6.68
C GLN A 112 3.02 -8.96 5.86
N ALA A 113 2.89 -10.20 6.34
CA ALA A 113 3.31 -11.39 5.58
C ALA A 113 2.49 -11.53 4.28
N TYR A 114 1.19 -11.26 4.34
CA TYR A 114 0.30 -11.32 3.19
C TYR A 114 0.63 -10.23 2.16
N ILE A 115 0.78 -8.97 2.60
CA ILE A 115 1.22 -7.87 1.73
C ILE A 115 2.63 -8.13 1.18
N ALA A 116 3.54 -8.67 1.99
CA ALA A 116 4.87 -9.06 1.55
C ALA A 116 4.81 -10.16 0.48
N ALA A 117 4.00 -11.21 0.67
CA ALA A 117 3.78 -12.26 -0.31
C ALA A 117 3.24 -11.71 -1.64
N LEU A 118 2.20 -10.86 -1.59
CA LEU A 118 1.66 -10.19 -2.77
C LEU A 118 2.71 -9.31 -3.48
N SER A 119 3.53 -8.58 -2.70
CA SER A 119 4.60 -7.76 -3.27
C SER A 119 5.68 -8.59 -3.96
N ARG A 120 6.00 -9.78 -3.43
CA ARG A 120 6.98 -10.70 -4.04
C ARG A 120 6.46 -11.25 -5.37
N LEU A 121 5.19 -11.66 -5.44
CA LEU A 121 4.55 -12.07 -6.69
C LEU A 121 4.61 -10.96 -7.76
N MET A 122 4.27 -9.73 -7.37
CA MET A 122 4.36 -8.56 -8.25
C MET A 122 5.79 -8.30 -8.73
N ILE A 123 6.77 -8.30 -7.83
CA ILE A 123 8.18 -8.05 -8.19
C ILE A 123 8.67 -9.10 -9.17
N VAL A 124 8.37 -10.39 -8.95
CA VAL A 124 8.79 -11.46 -9.86
C VAL A 124 8.15 -11.28 -11.23
N ALA A 125 6.84 -11.03 -11.29
CA ALA A 125 6.11 -10.82 -12.55
C ALA A 125 6.66 -9.61 -13.33
N GLU A 126 6.89 -8.48 -12.65
CA GLU A 126 7.49 -7.28 -13.24
C GLU A 126 8.94 -7.53 -13.68
N SER A 127 9.72 -8.28 -12.91
CA SER A 127 11.10 -8.65 -13.25
C SER A 127 11.15 -9.50 -14.51
N LEU A 128 10.22 -10.45 -14.67
CA LEU A 128 10.10 -11.24 -15.89
C LEU A 128 9.79 -10.36 -17.11
N CYS A 129 8.84 -9.43 -16.98
CA CYS A 129 8.52 -8.47 -18.03
C CYS A 129 9.71 -7.55 -18.36
N ALA A 130 10.47 -7.11 -17.36
CA ALA A 130 11.64 -6.26 -17.54
C ALA A 130 12.80 -7.00 -18.21
N LEU A 131 13.08 -8.24 -17.79
CA LEU A 131 14.12 -9.09 -18.37
C LEU A 131 13.79 -9.54 -19.80
N ALA A 132 12.51 -9.52 -20.18
CA ALA A 132 12.09 -9.79 -21.55
C ALA A 132 12.45 -8.65 -22.53
N PHE A 133 12.96 -7.50 -22.07
CA PHE A 133 13.39 -6.41 -22.96
C PHE A 133 14.35 -6.91 -24.06
N PRO A 134 14.17 -6.51 -25.34
CA PRO A 134 13.26 -5.47 -25.85
C PRO A 134 11.83 -5.95 -26.14
N PHE A 135 11.54 -7.22 -25.89
CA PHE A 135 10.21 -7.78 -26.07
C PHE A 135 9.26 -7.25 -24.99
N ARG A 136 8.00 -7.09 -25.38
CA ARG A 136 6.93 -6.71 -24.46
C ARG A 136 5.94 -7.84 -24.38
N TRP A 137 5.58 -8.22 -23.18
CA TRP A 137 4.46 -9.14 -22.97
C TRP A 137 3.17 -8.48 -23.48
N GLN A 138 2.40 -9.20 -24.29
CA GLN A 138 1.15 -8.70 -24.90
C GLN A 138 -0.07 -9.53 -24.51
N LEU A 139 0.13 -10.61 -23.76
CA LEU A 139 -0.92 -11.55 -23.38
C LEU A 139 -1.42 -11.27 -21.95
N THR A 140 -2.29 -12.16 -21.45
CA THR A 140 -2.89 -12.03 -20.12
C THR A 140 -1.81 -11.89 -19.05
N TYR A 141 -1.91 -10.80 -18.28
CA TYR A 141 -1.00 -10.45 -17.20
C TYR A 141 -1.83 -10.15 -15.94
N VAL A 142 -1.76 -11.05 -14.96
CA VAL A 142 -2.47 -10.95 -13.68
C VAL A 142 -1.48 -11.29 -12.56
N PRO A 143 -0.56 -10.37 -12.22
CA PRO A 143 0.53 -10.64 -11.26
C PRO A 143 0.03 -11.04 -9.87
N ILE A 144 -1.21 -10.71 -9.54
CA ILE A 144 -1.92 -11.18 -8.35
C ILE A 144 -3.30 -11.66 -8.79
N LEU A 145 -3.48 -12.99 -8.86
CA LEU A 145 -4.72 -13.66 -9.17
C LEU A 145 -5.45 -14.00 -7.86
N PRO A 146 -6.64 -13.45 -7.62
CA PRO A 146 -7.42 -13.81 -6.45
C PRO A 146 -7.80 -15.29 -6.49
N TYR A 147 -7.73 -15.98 -5.35
CA TYR A 147 -8.04 -17.42 -5.26
C TYR A 147 -9.44 -17.77 -5.80
N SER A 148 -10.41 -16.86 -5.69
CA SER A 148 -11.76 -17.07 -6.26
C SER A 148 -11.83 -17.11 -7.79
N GLN A 149 -10.74 -16.77 -8.47
CA GLN A 149 -10.64 -16.68 -9.93
C GLN A 149 -9.70 -17.73 -10.55
N LEU A 150 -9.40 -18.83 -9.84
CA LEU A 150 -8.56 -19.93 -10.32
C LEU A 150 -8.96 -20.48 -11.70
N LYS A 151 -10.23 -20.37 -12.10
CA LYS A 151 -10.71 -20.71 -13.44
C LYS A 151 -9.95 -20.03 -14.59
N PHE A 152 -9.30 -18.89 -14.35
CA PHE A 152 -8.50 -18.22 -15.38
C PHE A 152 -7.17 -18.92 -15.67
N MET A 153 -6.72 -19.83 -14.80
CA MET A 153 -5.55 -20.66 -15.07
C MET A 153 -5.78 -21.67 -16.18
N GLU A 154 -7.04 -22.01 -16.50
CA GLU A 154 -7.38 -22.86 -17.64
C GLU A 154 -7.40 -22.07 -18.96
N ALA A 155 -6.90 -20.83 -18.98
CA ALA A 155 -6.92 -20.01 -20.18
C ALA A 155 -6.12 -20.68 -21.31
N PRO A 156 -6.68 -20.79 -22.53
CA PRO A 156 -6.03 -21.46 -23.67
C PRO A 156 -4.94 -20.59 -24.33
N VAL A 157 -4.51 -19.53 -23.65
CA VAL A 157 -3.50 -18.57 -24.13
C VAL A 157 -2.40 -18.46 -23.08
N PRO A 158 -1.14 -18.21 -23.47
CA PRO A 158 -0.08 -17.99 -22.51
C PRO A 158 -0.41 -16.82 -21.58
N TYR A 159 -0.06 -16.95 -20.31
CA TYR A 159 -0.33 -15.96 -19.28
C TYR A 159 0.81 -15.88 -18.27
N ILE A 160 0.88 -14.75 -17.58
CA ILE A 160 1.66 -14.61 -16.35
C ILE A 160 0.64 -14.35 -15.24
N MET A 161 0.55 -15.27 -14.28
CA MET A 161 -0.35 -15.16 -13.14
C MET A 161 0.40 -15.47 -11.84
N GLY A 162 0.23 -14.64 -10.81
CA GLY A 162 0.76 -14.93 -9.48
C GLY A 162 -0.36 -15.36 -8.55
N LEU A 163 -0.25 -16.54 -7.95
CA LEU A 163 -1.24 -17.06 -7.01
C LEU A 163 -0.66 -17.05 -5.60
N CYS A 164 -1.31 -16.33 -4.68
CA CYS A 164 -1.05 -16.50 -3.26
C CYS A 164 -1.91 -17.66 -2.75
N TYR A 165 -1.28 -18.68 -2.17
CA TYR A 165 -1.96 -19.81 -1.54
C TYR A 165 -1.63 -19.84 -0.04
N GLU A 166 -2.49 -20.49 0.76
CA GLU A 166 -2.30 -20.56 2.21
C GLU A 166 -1.45 -21.78 2.59
N ASP A 167 -1.97 -22.99 2.39
CA ASP A 167 -1.28 -24.22 2.83
C ASP A 167 -0.85 -25.12 1.67
N VAL A 168 -1.73 -25.32 0.68
CA VAL A 168 -1.52 -26.27 -0.41
C VAL A 168 -1.84 -25.62 -1.76
N ILE A 169 -0.95 -25.84 -2.72
CA ILE A 169 -1.15 -25.42 -4.10
C ILE A 169 -2.27 -26.26 -4.73
N PRO A 170 -3.31 -25.64 -5.32
CA PRO A 170 -4.41 -26.40 -5.93
C PRO A 170 -3.91 -27.29 -7.08
N GLU A 171 -4.21 -28.59 -7.07
CA GLU A 171 -3.74 -29.55 -8.08
C GLU A 171 -4.12 -29.15 -9.52
N GLN A 172 -5.22 -28.40 -9.70
CA GLN A 172 -5.73 -27.98 -11.01
C GLN A 172 -4.79 -27.04 -11.77
N ILE A 173 -3.78 -26.47 -11.10
CA ILE A 173 -2.82 -25.58 -11.74
C ILE A 173 -1.71 -26.32 -12.48
N PHE A 174 -1.45 -27.59 -12.13
CA PHE A 174 -0.39 -28.41 -12.72
C PHE A 174 -0.86 -29.03 -14.03
N GLN A 175 -1.03 -28.18 -15.04
CA GLN A 175 -1.40 -28.58 -16.40
C GLN A 175 -0.15 -28.79 -17.24
N SER A 176 -0.19 -29.73 -18.20
CA SER A 176 0.96 -30.16 -19.01
C SER A 176 1.67 -29.04 -19.76
N ASN A 177 0.98 -27.92 -20.01
CA ASN A 177 1.44 -26.77 -20.78
C ASN A 177 1.73 -25.53 -19.91
N VAL A 178 1.70 -25.66 -18.58
CA VAL A 178 1.88 -24.56 -17.62
C VAL A 178 3.21 -24.71 -16.90
N CYS A 179 3.92 -23.60 -16.75
CA CYS A 179 5.13 -23.53 -15.94
C CYS A 179 4.75 -22.97 -14.57
N VAL A 180 5.03 -23.71 -13.51
CA VAL A 180 4.68 -23.34 -12.13
C VAL A 180 5.96 -23.14 -11.33
N LEU A 181 6.18 -21.93 -10.83
CA LEU A 181 7.28 -21.58 -9.94
C LEU A 181 6.72 -21.23 -8.56
N ASP A 182 7.10 -21.98 -7.55
CA ASP A 182 6.95 -21.60 -6.16
C ASP A 182 8.14 -20.71 -5.76
N ILE A 183 7.87 -19.42 -5.49
CA ILE A 183 8.89 -18.40 -5.19
C ILE A 183 9.41 -18.52 -3.75
N ASP A 184 8.68 -19.22 -2.88
CA ASP A 184 9.05 -19.43 -1.49
C ASP A 184 9.94 -20.66 -1.31
N THR A 185 9.62 -21.75 -1.98
CA THR A 185 10.42 -22.99 -1.95
C THR A 185 11.50 -23.05 -3.04
N GLY A 186 11.30 -22.31 -4.14
CA GLY A 186 12.13 -22.38 -5.33
C GLY A 186 11.82 -23.59 -6.23
N GLU A 187 10.77 -24.36 -5.93
CA GLU A 187 10.36 -25.48 -6.76
C GLU A 187 9.79 -24.99 -8.10
N LEU A 188 10.25 -25.61 -9.19
CA LEU A 188 9.88 -25.25 -10.56
C LEU A 188 9.38 -26.48 -11.30
N ASP A 189 8.10 -26.49 -11.64
CA ASP A 189 7.46 -27.47 -12.50
C ASP A 189 7.40 -26.92 -13.93
N MET A 190 7.95 -27.66 -14.89
CA MET A 190 8.09 -27.23 -16.27
C MET A 190 7.10 -27.96 -17.17
N PRO A 191 6.56 -27.31 -18.21
CA PRO A 191 5.76 -27.96 -19.23
C PRO A 191 6.48 -29.12 -19.92
N GLU A 192 5.71 -30.02 -20.53
CA GLU A 192 6.26 -31.03 -21.44
C GLU A 192 6.87 -30.36 -22.69
N ASP A 193 7.95 -30.93 -23.23
CA ASP A 193 8.60 -30.50 -24.49
C ASP A 193 9.17 -29.06 -24.53
N VAL A 194 9.63 -28.51 -23.40
CA VAL A 194 10.28 -27.19 -23.38
C VAL A 194 11.64 -27.22 -24.11
N PRO A 195 11.85 -26.41 -25.16
CA PRO A 195 13.12 -26.37 -25.86
C PRO A 195 14.22 -25.75 -25.00
N MET A 196 15.47 -26.17 -25.24
CA MET A 196 16.61 -25.55 -24.57
C MET A 196 16.80 -24.10 -25.04
N LEU A 197 17.03 -23.20 -24.08
CA LEU A 197 17.35 -21.82 -24.37
C LEU A 197 18.67 -21.74 -25.20
N PRO A 198 18.69 -21.07 -26.36
CA PRO A 198 19.93 -20.82 -27.10
C PRO A 198 20.96 -20.10 -26.23
N ASP A 199 22.24 -20.42 -26.41
CA ASP A 199 23.38 -19.79 -25.71
C ASP A 199 23.24 -19.72 -24.18
N ARG A 200 22.50 -20.67 -23.57
CA ARG A 200 22.19 -20.75 -22.14
C ARG A 200 23.39 -20.51 -21.23
N THR A 201 24.55 -21.07 -21.57
CA THR A 201 25.77 -20.95 -20.76
C THR A 201 26.33 -19.54 -20.73
N GLU A 202 26.27 -18.83 -21.86
CA GLU A 202 26.74 -17.45 -21.94
C GLU A 202 25.79 -16.52 -21.19
N PHE A 203 24.48 -16.68 -21.43
CA PHE A 203 23.46 -15.92 -20.72
C PHE A 203 23.53 -16.13 -19.19
N ALA A 204 23.68 -17.38 -18.73
CA ALA A 204 23.83 -17.66 -17.30
C ALA A 204 25.07 -16.97 -16.69
N ARG A 205 26.19 -16.92 -17.42
CA ARG A 205 27.40 -16.22 -16.98
C ARG A 205 27.17 -14.71 -16.87
N GLU A 206 26.46 -14.12 -17.82
CA GLU A 206 26.12 -12.70 -17.79
C GLU A 206 25.23 -12.36 -16.61
N VAL A 207 24.14 -13.10 -16.39
CA VAL A 207 23.26 -12.92 -15.24
C VAL A 207 24.04 -13.03 -13.93
N ALA A 208 24.88 -14.06 -13.77
CA ALA A 208 25.72 -14.21 -12.59
C ALA A 208 26.65 -13.01 -12.37
N SER A 209 27.28 -12.49 -13.43
CA SER A 209 28.17 -11.33 -13.33
C SER A 209 27.44 -10.05 -12.92
N VAL A 210 26.20 -9.86 -13.38
CA VAL A 210 25.35 -8.72 -13.00
C VAL A 210 24.95 -8.83 -11.52
N LEU A 211 24.54 -10.01 -11.07
CA LEU A 211 24.16 -10.24 -9.68
C LEU A 211 25.32 -9.94 -8.71
N ILE A 212 26.53 -10.43 -9.00
CA ILE A 212 27.74 -10.15 -8.20
C ILE A 212 27.98 -8.64 -8.09
N ARG A 213 27.89 -7.92 -9.22
CA ARG A 213 28.11 -6.47 -9.25
C ARG A 213 27.08 -5.70 -8.42
N PHE A 214 25.83 -6.16 -8.38
CA PHE A 214 24.80 -5.57 -7.54
C PHE A 214 25.03 -5.84 -6.06
N GLU A 215 25.49 -7.06 -5.73
CA GLU A 215 25.81 -7.45 -4.36
C GLU A 215 26.98 -6.61 -3.80
N ASP A 216 28.04 -6.42 -4.59
CA ASP A 216 29.17 -5.54 -4.26
C ASP A 216 28.70 -4.09 -3.98
N HIS A 217 27.83 -3.53 -4.82
CA HIS A 217 27.29 -2.19 -4.63
C HIS A 217 26.38 -2.05 -3.40
N LEU A 218 25.68 -3.11 -2.98
CA LEU A 218 24.89 -3.07 -1.73
C LEU A 218 25.80 -3.01 -0.52
N LEU A 219 26.89 -3.78 -0.51
CA LEU A 219 27.89 -3.77 0.55
C LEU A 219 28.59 -2.41 0.67
N GLU A 220 28.98 -1.80 -0.46
CA GLU A 220 29.55 -0.45 -0.49
C GLU A 220 28.60 0.62 0.07
N ASN A 221 27.31 0.53 -0.27
CA ASN A 221 26.30 1.46 0.23
C ASN A 221 26.01 1.28 1.73
N GLU A 222 26.01 0.04 2.24
CA GLU A 222 25.88 -0.20 3.67
C GLU A 222 27.08 0.35 4.45
N GLU A 223 28.30 0.16 3.95
CA GLU A 223 29.50 0.76 4.55
C GLU A 223 29.43 2.30 4.57
N ASP A 224 28.93 2.93 3.50
CA ASP A 224 28.76 4.38 3.45
C ASP A 224 27.67 4.92 4.37
N ILE A 225 26.60 4.13 4.59
CA ILE A 225 25.53 4.45 5.57
C ILE A 225 26.07 4.33 6.99
N VAL A 226 26.86 3.30 7.28
CA VAL A 226 27.52 3.11 8.58
C VAL A 226 28.52 4.24 8.84
N LYS A 227 29.36 4.59 7.86
CA LYS A 227 30.29 5.74 7.95
C LYS A 227 29.53 7.06 8.16
N LYS A 228 28.41 7.30 7.48
CA LYS A 228 27.56 8.49 7.72
C LYS A 228 26.93 8.52 9.11
N ARG A 229 26.56 7.35 9.67
CA ARG A 229 26.05 7.24 11.04
C ARG A 229 27.14 7.52 12.07
N GLU A 230 28.37 7.05 11.86
CA GLU A 230 29.51 7.35 12.74
C GLU A 230 29.92 8.84 12.68
N VAL A 231 29.89 9.45 11.49
CA VAL A 231 30.12 10.90 11.33
C VAL A 231 28.99 11.73 11.95
N GLY A 232 27.75 11.21 11.97
CA GLY A 232 26.59 11.83 12.61
C GLY A 232 26.67 11.93 14.14
N VAL A 233 27.39 11.02 14.81
CA VAL A 233 27.62 11.06 16.28
C VAL A 233 28.65 12.12 16.67
N ILE A 234 29.53 12.53 15.76
CA ILE A 234 30.50 13.62 15.97
C ILE A 234 29.86 15.01 15.75
N GLY A 235 28.67 15.07 15.14
CA GLY A 235 27.95 16.31 14.80
C GLY A 235 27.38 17.11 15.98
N THR A 236 27.29 16.53 17.18
CA THR A 236 26.73 17.21 18.36
C THR A 236 27.67 18.27 18.95
N ARG A 237 28.97 18.24 18.63
CA ARG A 237 29.95 19.20 19.17
C ARG A 237 29.96 20.56 18.46
N ARG A 238 29.38 20.67 17.25
CA ARG A 238 29.43 21.91 16.43
C ARG A 238 28.23 22.85 16.66
N LYS A 239 27.14 22.37 17.28
CA LYS A 239 25.94 23.18 17.54
C LYS A 239 26.10 24.13 18.75
N GLU A 240 26.98 23.80 19.69
CA GLU A 240 27.29 24.67 20.84
C GLU A 240 28.12 25.90 20.43
N GLU A 241 28.97 25.78 19.39
CA GLU A 241 29.80 26.88 18.89
C GLU A 241 29.00 28.00 18.19
N TRP A 242 27.87 27.65 17.54
CA TRP A 242 26.98 28.63 16.89
C TRP A 242 26.11 29.38 17.89
N SER A 243 25.69 28.72 18.98
CA SER A 243 24.90 29.34 20.04
C SER A 243 25.71 30.33 20.88
N SER A 244 26.99 30.03 21.17
CA SER A 244 27.87 30.94 21.91
C SER A 244 28.23 32.21 21.14
N LYS A 245 28.39 32.13 19.80
CA LYS A 245 28.70 33.30 18.96
C LYS A 245 27.51 34.24 18.74
N ARG A 246 26.28 33.81 19.02
CA ARG A 246 25.07 34.66 18.92
C ARG A 246 24.75 35.46 20.17
N MET A 247 25.42 35.20 21.30
CA MET A 247 25.14 35.86 22.58
C MET A 247 26.14 36.96 22.96
N SER A 248 27.17 37.23 22.13
CA SER A 248 28.20 38.26 22.39
C SER A 248 27.94 39.61 21.69
N ARG A 249 26.77 39.83 21.10
CA ARG A 249 26.40 41.13 20.53
C ARG A 249 25.01 41.52 20.99
N SER A 250 24.96 42.02 22.22
CA SER A 250 23.82 42.74 22.77
C SER A 250 24.12 44.24 22.74
N PHE A 251 23.16 44.97 22.17
CA PHE A 251 22.93 46.43 22.20
C PHE A 251 23.94 47.34 21.49
N ASP A 252 23.42 48.08 20.49
CA ASP A 252 23.42 49.55 20.53
C ASP A 252 22.09 50.05 19.95
N ASP A 253 21.41 50.88 20.75
CA ASP A 253 20.23 51.67 20.40
C ASP A 253 20.65 52.82 19.45
N GLU A 254 20.00 52.98 18.30
CA GLU A 254 19.94 54.28 17.61
C GLU A 254 18.53 54.56 17.05
N VAL A 255 17.82 55.35 17.84
CA VAL A 255 16.88 56.44 17.49
C VAL A 255 17.03 56.95 16.05
N ILE A 256 15.95 56.99 15.26
CA ILE A 256 15.57 58.14 14.40
C ILE A 256 14.04 58.24 14.25
N SER A 257 13.57 59.46 14.52
CA SER A 257 12.25 60.07 14.43
C SER A 257 11.82 60.52 13.01
N GLY A 258 10.49 60.59 12.77
CA GLY A 258 9.83 61.43 11.73
C GLY A 258 9.89 60.85 10.32
N ILE A 259 8.80 60.71 9.56
CA ILE A 259 7.66 61.60 9.31
C ILE A 259 6.39 60.75 9.13
#